data_AF-A0A4Q6CCG6-F1
#
_entry.id   AF-A0A4Q6CCG6-F1
#
_cell.length_a   1.000
_cell.length_b   1.000
_cell.length_c   1.000
_cell.angle_alpha   90.00
_cell.angle_beta   90.00
_cell.angle_gamma   90.00
#
_symmetry.space_group_name_H-M   'P 1'
#
loop_
_entity.id
_entity.type
_entity.pdbx_description
1 polymer ?
#
loop_
_entity_poly.entity_id
_entity_poly.type
_entity_poly.pdbx_seq_one_letter_code
_entity_poly.pdbx_strand_id
1 'polypeptide(L)'
;MPAWLFGSAITLLVGAAATAYLWMIRRRDDEIAAGLLALAGMRWRDFSRLVLDSMELRGLRRLPSVQETPQEQRASFMLGGDGRKLLLACKHGSAYRIGTAAVDEFASEVRLRGAHGGILVTEGVLDKGGIEKAQKHNIEVIDGPLLWPAVKPMVEGNLQRRIVGNATARARRHIGIAWLGAVTLGLASALVFPGVLNPRTGAAPQAGTTPARVAPASPRVAGKGAPAEAPVGTAAAAAAAPATAAPAPATVVVTEAETERHRGEISRKLAQTPGITRGVWISRSTLSVDHSAAEQEALALVCKQLQSYPDLQLTRVQMNPPQGSAGPVRWRQCEGF
;
A
#
# COMPACT_ATOMS: atom_id res chain seq x y z
N MET A 1 6.47 20.74 -40.84
CA MET A 1 5.27 19.92 -40.59
C MET A 1 4.33 20.70 -39.68
N PRO A 2 2.99 20.56 -39.81
CA PRO A 2 2.03 21.32 -39.00
C PRO A 2 2.03 20.88 -37.52
N ALA A 3 1.86 21.84 -36.61
CA ALA A 3 2.10 21.65 -35.16
C ALA A 3 1.20 20.59 -34.49
N TRP A 4 -0.01 20.36 -35.00
CA TRP A 4 -0.93 19.35 -34.47
C TRP A 4 -0.39 17.92 -34.55
N LEU A 5 0.43 17.61 -35.57
CA LEU A 5 1.07 16.28 -35.71
C LEU A 5 2.05 16.01 -34.56
N PHE A 6 2.86 17.00 -34.18
CA PHE A 6 3.78 16.89 -33.04
C PHE A 6 3.01 16.71 -31.73
N GLY A 7 1.95 17.49 -31.52
CA GLY A 7 1.05 17.32 -30.37
C GLY A 7 0.45 15.92 -30.30
N SER A 8 -0.09 15.39 -31.40
CA SER A 8 -0.65 14.03 -31.44
C SER A 8 0.41 12.94 -31.24
N ALA A 9 1.63 13.11 -31.78
CA ALA A 9 2.72 12.17 -31.61
C ALA A 9 3.18 12.08 -30.15
N ILE A 10 3.27 13.23 -29.47
CA ILE A 10 3.58 13.31 -28.02
C ILE A 10 2.47 12.63 -27.21
N THR A 11 1.20 12.93 -27.47
CA THR A 11 0.05 12.30 -26.80
C THR A 11 0.07 10.78 -26.96
N LEU A 12 0.27 10.27 -28.18
CA LEU A 12 0.29 8.84 -28.47
C LEU A 12 1.48 8.14 -27.81
N LEU A 13 2.69 8.72 -27.87
CA LEU A 13 3.89 8.15 -27.27
C LEU A 13 3.78 8.10 -25.74
N VAL A 14 3.41 9.21 -25.11
CA VAL A 14 3.26 9.29 -23.64
C VAL A 14 2.10 8.41 -23.16
N GLY A 15 0.95 8.43 -23.85
CA GLY A 15 -0.21 7.60 -23.53
C GLY A 15 0.09 6.10 -23.66
N ALA A 16 0.77 5.68 -24.72
CA ALA A 16 1.18 4.29 -24.92
C ALA A 16 2.22 3.84 -23.88
N ALA A 17 3.26 4.64 -23.63
CA ALA A 17 4.29 4.33 -22.64
C ALA A 17 3.72 4.23 -21.21
N ALA A 18 2.87 5.18 -20.82
CA ALA A 18 2.15 5.14 -19.54
C ALA A 18 1.21 3.93 -19.45
N THR A 19 0.51 3.59 -20.54
CA THR A 19 -0.35 2.40 -20.60
C THR A 19 0.46 1.12 -20.40
N ALA A 20 1.59 0.97 -21.10
CA ALA A 20 2.46 -0.19 -20.97
C ALA A 20 3.02 -0.33 -19.54
N TYR A 21 3.55 0.76 -18.97
CA TYR A 21 4.05 0.78 -17.59
C TYR A 21 2.96 0.42 -16.56
N LEU A 22 1.78 1.06 -16.65
CA LEU A 22 0.68 0.83 -15.71
C LEU A 22 0.09 -0.58 -15.83
N TRP A 23 0.03 -1.13 -17.05
CA TRP A 23 -0.55 -2.45 -17.31
C TRP A 23 0.40 -3.62 -17.02
N MET A 24 1.70 -3.45 -17.28
CA MET A 24 2.69 -4.52 -17.19
C MET A 24 3.43 -4.57 -15.84
N ILE A 25 3.70 -3.40 -15.24
CA ILE A 25 4.43 -3.27 -13.97
C ILE A 25 3.44 -2.92 -12.86
N ARG A 26 2.86 -1.72 -12.87
CA ARG A 26 2.05 -1.21 -11.75
C ARG A 26 0.90 -2.14 -11.36
N ARG A 27 0.19 -2.70 -12.34
CA ARG A 27 -0.86 -3.71 -12.13
C ARG A 27 -0.35 -4.96 -11.41
N ARG A 28 0.86 -5.44 -11.72
CA ARG A 28 1.46 -6.61 -11.06
C ARG A 28 1.84 -6.27 -9.62
N ASP A 29 2.43 -5.10 -9.40
CA ASP A 29 2.78 -4.61 -8.05
C ASP A 29 1.51 -4.48 -7.18
N ASP A 30 0.44 -3.88 -7.72
CA ASP A 30 -0.87 -3.76 -7.07
C ASP A 30 -1.48 -5.12 -6.74
N GLU A 31 -1.36 -6.10 -7.66
CA GLU A 31 -1.88 -7.46 -7.46
C GLU A 31 -1.08 -8.24 -6.41
N ILE A 32 0.25 -8.16 -6.45
CA ILE A 32 1.16 -8.81 -5.49
C ILE A 32 0.97 -8.19 -4.10
N ALA A 33 0.91 -6.87 -3.97
CA ALA A 33 0.69 -6.20 -2.70
C ALA A 33 -0.68 -6.56 -2.09
N ALA A 34 -1.75 -6.58 -2.89
CA ALA A 34 -3.07 -7.02 -2.43
C ALA A 34 -3.10 -8.52 -2.08
N GLY A 35 -2.35 -9.35 -2.82
CA GLY A 35 -2.17 -10.77 -2.54
C GLY A 35 -1.45 -11.04 -1.22
N LEU A 36 -0.31 -10.38 -0.98
CA LEU A 36 0.45 -10.49 0.27
C LEU A 36 -0.35 -10.00 1.47
N LEU A 37 -1.11 -8.91 1.33
CA LEU A 37 -2.02 -8.43 2.38
C LEU A 37 -3.14 -9.43 2.68
N ALA A 38 -3.61 -10.19 1.68
CA ALA A 38 -4.59 -11.26 1.89
C ALA A 38 -3.97 -12.47 2.58
N LEU A 39 -2.76 -12.91 2.19
CA LEU A 39 -2.03 -14.02 2.81
C LEU A 39 -1.68 -13.72 4.27
N ALA A 40 -1.14 -12.53 4.55
CA ALA A 40 -0.81 -12.08 5.91
C ALA A 40 -2.05 -11.88 6.82
N GLY A 41 -3.26 -11.89 6.26
CA GLY A 41 -4.53 -11.91 6.99
C GLY A 41 -5.12 -13.31 7.21
N MET A 42 -4.52 -14.37 6.65
CA MET A 42 -4.96 -15.75 6.88
C MET A 42 -4.48 -16.28 8.23
N ARG A 43 -5.04 -17.41 8.68
CA ARG A 43 -4.44 -18.16 9.79
C ARG A 43 -3.20 -18.88 9.29
N TRP A 44 -2.12 -18.90 10.07
CA TRP A 44 -0.86 -19.60 9.75
C TRP A 44 -1.06 -20.99 9.14
N ARG A 45 -1.98 -21.82 9.70
CA ARG A 45 -2.27 -23.18 9.22
C ARG A 45 -2.77 -23.22 7.77
N ASP A 46 -3.54 -22.21 7.39
CA ASP A 46 -4.19 -22.15 6.09
C ASP A 46 -3.23 -21.54 5.05
N PHE A 47 -2.37 -20.60 5.47
CA PHE A 47 -1.18 -20.20 4.73
C PHE A 47 -0.22 -21.38 4.47
N SER A 48 0.14 -22.16 5.50
CA SER A 48 1.08 -23.28 5.35
C SER A 48 0.53 -24.40 4.45
N ARG A 49 -0.80 -24.55 4.37
CA ARG A 49 -1.45 -25.44 3.40
C ARG A 49 -1.26 -24.95 1.98
N LEU A 50 -1.63 -23.70 1.67
CA LEU A 50 -1.43 -23.11 0.34
C LEU A 50 0.03 -23.18 -0.14
N VAL A 51 0.99 -23.03 0.78
CA VAL A 51 2.41 -23.23 0.48
C VAL A 51 2.71 -24.70 0.16
N LEU A 52 2.28 -25.66 0.98
CA LEU A 52 2.45 -27.09 0.72
C LEU A 52 1.79 -27.52 -0.61
N ASP A 53 0.57 -27.10 -0.87
CA ASP A 53 -0.16 -27.36 -2.12
C ASP A 53 0.63 -26.81 -3.33
N SER A 54 1.23 -25.62 -3.20
CA SER A 54 2.12 -25.06 -4.23
C SER A 54 3.44 -25.81 -4.42
N MET A 55 3.91 -26.55 -3.39
CA MET A 55 5.07 -27.45 -3.51
C MET A 55 4.69 -28.78 -4.16
N GLU A 56 3.48 -29.31 -3.92
CA GLU A 56 3.01 -30.52 -4.58
C GLU A 56 2.83 -30.32 -6.10
N LEU A 57 2.42 -29.13 -6.55
CA LEU A 57 2.45 -28.73 -7.97
C LEU A 57 3.86 -28.76 -8.59
N ARG A 58 4.91 -28.67 -7.76
CA ARG A 58 6.32 -28.77 -8.17
C ARG A 58 6.88 -30.20 -8.05
N GLY A 59 6.04 -31.18 -7.75
CA GLY A 59 6.44 -32.57 -7.49
C GLY A 59 7.05 -32.82 -6.10
N LEU A 60 7.05 -31.81 -5.21
CA LEU A 60 7.62 -31.89 -3.87
C LEU A 60 6.52 -32.19 -2.84
N ARG A 61 6.33 -33.47 -2.49
CA ARG A 61 5.30 -33.90 -1.52
C ARG A 61 5.84 -33.91 -0.10
N ARG A 62 4.98 -33.65 0.90
CA ARG A 62 5.37 -33.79 2.32
C ARG A 62 5.67 -35.24 2.65
N LEU A 63 6.82 -35.50 3.26
CA LEU A 63 7.18 -36.82 3.80
C LEU A 63 6.62 -36.97 5.22
N PRO A 64 6.05 -38.14 5.58
CA PRO A 64 5.63 -38.41 6.95
C PRO A 64 6.85 -38.53 7.88
N SER A 65 6.90 -37.67 8.89
CA SER A 65 7.98 -37.57 9.87
C SER A 65 7.76 -38.53 11.04
N VAL A 66 8.64 -39.51 11.20
CA VAL A 66 8.58 -40.51 12.31
C VAL A 66 8.97 -39.91 13.68
N GLN A 67 9.57 -38.71 13.70
CA GLN A 67 10.08 -38.03 14.91
C GLN A 67 9.64 -36.56 14.99
N GLU A 68 8.39 -36.21 14.61
CA GLU A 68 7.89 -34.83 14.79
C GLU A 68 7.59 -34.54 16.27
N THR A 69 8.55 -33.95 17.01
CA THR A 69 8.31 -33.56 18.41
C THR A 69 7.25 -32.45 18.50
N PRO A 70 6.42 -32.38 19.57
CA PRO A 70 5.28 -31.44 19.63
C PRO A 70 5.64 -29.96 19.47
N GLN A 71 6.90 -29.58 19.69
CA GLN A 71 7.39 -28.20 19.60
C GLN A 71 7.90 -27.83 18.19
N GLU A 72 8.28 -28.80 17.37
CA GLU A 72 8.73 -28.58 15.98
C GLU A 72 7.58 -28.52 14.96
N GLN A 73 6.40 -29.04 15.32
CA GLN A 73 5.24 -29.37 14.45
C GLN A 73 4.59 -28.24 13.63
N ARG A 74 5.18 -27.03 13.52
CA ARG A 74 4.57 -25.89 12.81
C ARG A 74 5.49 -25.04 11.92
N ALA A 75 6.79 -24.94 12.19
CA ALA A 75 7.64 -24.03 11.40
C ALA A 75 8.18 -24.67 10.10
N SER A 76 8.59 -25.93 10.17
CA SER A 76 9.42 -26.57 9.15
C SER A 76 8.96 -28.00 8.81
N PHE A 77 8.74 -28.29 7.53
CA PHE A 77 8.26 -29.57 7.00
C PHE A 77 9.29 -30.26 6.11
N MET A 78 9.43 -31.58 6.19
CA MET A 78 10.28 -32.33 5.25
C MET A 78 9.51 -32.67 3.97
N LEU A 79 10.09 -32.35 2.82
CA LEU A 79 9.56 -32.64 1.48
C LEU A 79 10.44 -33.67 0.75
N GLY A 80 9.84 -34.40 -0.19
CA GLY A 80 10.54 -35.32 -1.09
C GLY A 80 10.09 -35.16 -2.55
N GLY A 81 11.06 -35.18 -3.46
CA GLY A 81 10.87 -35.16 -4.92
C GLY A 81 12.21 -35.37 -5.64
N ASP A 82 12.20 -35.90 -6.86
CA ASP A 82 13.39 -36.23 -7.65
C ASP A 82 14.48 -37.04 -6.91
N GLY A 83 14.07 -37.96 -6.02
CA GLY A 83 14.99 -38.72 -5.16
C GLY A 83 15.71 -37.90 -4.08
N ARG A 84 15.45 -36.59 -3.98
CA ARG A 84 16.05 -35.67 -3.01
C ARG A 84 15.07 -35.35 -1.88
N LYS A 85 15.61 -35.09 -0.69
CA LYS A 85 14.88 -34.53 0.45
C LYS A 85 15.18 -33.04 0.55
N LEU A 86 14.15 -32.21 0.68
CA LEU A 86 14.27 -30.78 0.93
C LEU A 86 13.55 -30.44 2.23
N LEU A 87 14.04 -29.42 2.94
CA LEU A 87 13.38 -28.89 4.13
C LEU A 87 12.65 -27.60 3.77
N LEU A 88 11.35 -27.51 4.01
CA LEU A 88 10.52 -26.33 3.78
C LEU A 88 10.30 -25.59 5.10
N ALA A 89 10.76 -24.35 5.24
CA ALA A 89 10.43 -23.48 6.37
C ALA A 89 9.43 -22.39 5.97
N CYS A 90 8.35 -22.26 6.75
CA CYS A 90 7.26 -21.30 6.51
C CYS A 90 7.28 -20.18 7.57
N LYS A 91 7.73 -18.97 7.20
CA LYS A 91 7.75 -17.78 8.08
C LYS A 91 6.62 -16.81 7.66
N HIS A 92 5.45 -16.97 8.28
CA HIS A 92 4.24 -16.15 8.06
C HIS A 92 4.34 -14.80 8.78
N GLY A 93 3.87 -13.71 8.16
CA GLY A 93 3.96 -12.33 8.63
C GLY A 93 4.79 -11.43 7.72
N SER A 94 4.14 -10.48 7.04
CA SER A 94 4.80 -9.52 6.12
C SER A 94 5.84 -8.61 6.77
N ALA A 95 5.79 -8.43 8.10
CA ALA A 95 6.76 -7.64 8.85
C ALA A 95 8.16 -8.30 8.94
N TYR A 96 8.30 -9.60 8.69
CA TYR A 96 9.60 -10.27 8.76
C TYR A 96 10.62 -9.65 7.80
N ARG A 97 11.82 -9.39 8.32
CA ARG A 97 13.04 -9.04 7.57
C ARG A 97 14.05 -10.12 7.91
N ILE A 98 14.37 -11.01 6.96
CA ILE A 98 15.22 -12.17 7.23
C ILE A 98 16.66 -11.87 6.80
N GLY A 99 17.57 -11.80 7.77
CA GLY A 99 18.99 -11.60 7.54
C GLY A 99 19.83 -12.86 7.64
N THR A 100 21.13 -12.71 7.40
CA THR A 100 22.13 -13.80 7.34
C THR A 100 22.01 -14.82 8.48
N ALA A 101 21.92 -14.39 9.73
CA ALA A 101 21.90 -15.28 10.90
C ALA A 101 20.68 -16.23 10.92
N ALA A 102 19.51 -15.78 10.48
CA ALA A 102 18.32 -16.64 10.37
C ALA A 102 18.41 -17.63 9.20
N VAL A 103 19.23 -17.31 8.18
CA VAL A 103 19.56 -18.23 7.09
C VAL A 103 20.63 -19.25 7.53
N ASP A 104 21.58 -18.87 8.40
CA ASP A 104 22.54 -19.79 9.04
C ASP A 104 21.83 -20.82 9.96
N GLU A 105 20.89 -20.35 10.77
CA GLU A 105 20.03 -21.19 11.62
C GLU A 105 19.28 -22.23 10.78
N PHE A 106 18.61 -21.78 9.71
CA PHE A 106 17.89 -22.67 8.80
C PHE A 106 18.82 -23.60 8.00
N ALA A 107 19.97 -23.13 7.54
CA ALA A 107 21.00 -23.97 6.90
C ALA A 107 21.54 -25.05 7.85
N SER A 108 21.55 -24.77 9.15
CA SER A 108 21.90 -25.75 10.18
C SER A 108 20.76 -26.75 10.38
N GLU A 109 19.49 -26.31 10.41
CA GLU A 109 18.31 -27.19 10.44
C GLU A 109 18.27 -28.16 9.24
N VAL A 110 18.52 -27.65 8.01
CA VAL A 110 18.64 -28.44 6.77
C VAL A 110 19.66 -29.57 6.94
N ARG A 111 20.85 -29.26 7.45
CA ARG A 111 21.94 -30.22 7.66
C ARG A 111 21.62 -31.25 8.74
N LEU A 112 21.13 -30.80 9.89
CA LEU A 112 20.76 -31.66 11.02
C LEU A 112 19.63 -32.64 10.67
N ARG A 113 18.66 -32.21 9.85
CA ARG A 113 17.55 -33.05 9.36
C ARG A 113 17.93 -33.91 8.13
N GLY A 114 19.19 -33.89 7.70
CA GLY A 114 19.68 -34.71 6.58
C GLY A 114 19.05 -34.36 5.23
N ALA A 115 18.63 -33.11 5.03
CA ALA A 115 18.09 -32.64 3.77
C ALA A 115 19.22 -32.17 2.82
N HIS A 116 19.00 -32.31 1.52
CA HIS A 116 19.95 -31.95 0.46
C HIS A 116 20.00 -30.43 0.21
N GLY A 117 18.96 -29.72 0.65
CA GLY A 117 18.78 -28.27 0.52
C GLY A 117 17.52 -27.81 1.25
N GLY A 118 17.25 -26.51 1.21
CA GLY A 118 16.09 -25.89 1.84
C GLY A 118 15.21 -25.11 0.87
N ILE A 119 13.97 -24.85 1.28
CA ILE A 119 13.08 -23.85 0.69
C ILE A 119 12.58 -22.97 1.84
N LEU A 120 12.91 -21.69 1.81
CA LEU A 120 12.48 -20.70 2.80
C LEU A 120 11.37 -19.83 2.20
N VAL A 121 10.17 -19.92 2.76
CA VAL A 121 8.98 -19.21 2.27
C VAL A 121 8.56 -18.15 3.28
N THR A 122 8.40 -16.90 2.83
CA THR A 122 7.98 -15.79 3.68
C THR A 122 7.16 -14.72 2.95
N GLU A 123 6.22 -14.10 3.68
CA GLU A 123 5.52 -12.89 3.25
C GLU A 123 6.37 -11.61 3.42
N GLY A 124 7.46 -11.72 4.18
CA GLY A 124 8.46 -10.67 4.37
C GLY A 124 9.39 -10.54 3.18
N VAL A 125 10.60 -10.02 3.44
CA VAL A 125 11.72 -10.05 2.48
C VAL A 125 12.99 -10.55 3.15
N LEU A 126 13.91 -11.10 2.36
CA LEU A 126 15.29 -11.27 2.82
C LEU A 126 16.10 -9.99 2.56
N ASP A 127 17.13 -9.75 3.37
CA ASP A 127 18.18 -8.80 3.00
C ASP A 127 19.15 -9.41 1.97
N LYS A 128 19.99 -8.56 1.35
CA LYS A 128 20.92 -9.00 0.30
C LYS A 128 21.90 -10.08 0.79
N GLY A 129 22.39 -9.97 2.02
CA GLY A 129 23.30 -10.95 2.62
C GLY A 129 22.59 -12.28 2.89
N GLY A 130 21.33 -12.23 3.32
CA GLY A 130 20.45 -13.39 3.45
C GLY A 130 20.25 -14.12 2.12
N ILE A 131 19.98 -13.40 1.03
CA ILE A 131 19.82 -13.98 -0.32
C ILE A 131 21.13 -14.62 -0.79
N GLU A 132 22.26 -13.91 -0.71
CA GLU A 132 23.57 -14.47 -1.06
C GLU A 132 23.95 -15.69 -0.23
N LYS A 133 23.59 -15.69 1.06
CA LYS A 133 23.87 -16.80 1.96
C LYS A 133 22.94 -17.99 1.66
N ALA A 134 21.66 -17.76 1.39
CA ALA A 134 20.72 -18.82 1.01
C ALA A 134 21.22 -19.60 -0.22
N GLN A 135 21.67 -18.88 -1.25
CA GLN A 135 22.30 -19.47 -2.44
C GLN A 135 23.53 -20.34 -2.09
N LYS A 136 24.41 -19.86 -1.21
CA LYS A 136 25.62 -20.59 -0.75
C LYS A 136 25.30 -21.85 0.07
N HIS A 137 24.10 -21.98 0.62
CA HIS A 137 23.65 -23.13 1.42
C HIS A 137 22.61 -24.03 0.73
N ASN A 138 22.42 -23.89 -0.59
CA ASN A 138 21.37 -24.60 -1.35
C ASN A 138 19.96 -24.38 -0.77
N ILE A 139 19.67 -23.15 -0.34
CA ILE A 139 18.35 -22.72 0.11
C ILE A 139 17.70 -21.88 -1.00
N GLU A 140 16.60 -22.37 -1.53
CA GLU A 140 15.69 -21.59 -2.37
C GLU A 140 14.91 -20.59 -1.49
N VAL A 141 14.64 -19.40 -2.02
CA VAL A 141 13.94 -18.33 -1.31
C VAL A 141 12.68 -17.95 -2.09
N ILE A 142 11.54 -18.01 -1.43
CA ILE A 142 10.25 -17.53 -1.93
C ILE A 142 9.76 -16.44 -0.97
N ASP A 143 10.26 -15.23 -1.15
CA ASP A 143 9.86 -14.06 -0.37
C ASP A 143 8.74 -13.26 -1.08
N GLY A 144 8.28 -12.15 -0.48
CA GLY A 144 7.03 -11.47 -0.86
C GLY A 144 6.76 -11.32 -2.37
N PRO A 145 7.69 -10.78 -3.19
CA PRO A 145 7.50 -10.62 -4.64
C PRO A 145 7.27 -11.94 -5.40
N LEU A 146 7.86 -13.04 -4.93
CA LEU A 146 7.80 -14.37 -5.56
C LEU A 146 6.65 -15.22 -4.97
N LEU A 147 6.29 -14.98 -3.71
CA LEU A 147 5.29 -15.73 -2.97
C LEU A 147 3.90 -15.66 -3.61
N TRP A 148 3.37 -14.46 -3.89
CA TRP A 148 2.02 -14.34 -4.46
C TRP A 148 1.88 -15.09 -5.80
N PRO A 149 2.78 -14.91 -6.79
CA PRO A 149 2.77 -15.71 -8.01
C PRO A 149 2.77 -17.23 -7.78
N ALA A 150 3.51 -17.73 -6.79
CA ALA A 150 3.63 -19.16 -6.50
C ALA A 150 2.35 -19.76 -5.89
N VAL A 151 1.72 -19.11 -4.92
CA VAL A 151 0.52 -19.65 -4.24
C VAL A 151 -0.80 -19.22 -4.89
N LYS A 152 -0.81 -18.17 -5.73
CA LYS A 152 -2.01 -17.67 -6.44
C LYS A 152 -2.86 -18.76 -7.12
N PRO A 153 -2.30 -19.82 -7.75
CA PRO A 153 -3.12 -20.89 -8.34
C PRO A 153 -3.94 -21.69 -7.33
N MET A 154 -3.50 -21.78 -6.07
CA MET A 154 -4.15 -22.55 -4.99
C MET A 154 -5.13 -21.70 -4.16
N VAL A 155 -5.02 -20.37 -4.22
CA VAL A 155 -5.94 -19.45 -3.53
C VAL A 155 -7.35 -19.54 -4.10
N GLU A 156 -8.35 -19.63 -3.22
CA GLU A 156 -9.77 -19.73 -3.58
C GLU A 156 -10.18 -18.79 -4.72
N GLY A 157 -10.85 -19.33 -5.74
CA GLY A 157 -11.25 -18.58 -6.94
C GLY A 157 -12.14 -17.34 -6.68
N ASN A 158 -12.79 -17.22 -5.52
CA ASN A 158 -13.49 -16.00 -5.13
C ASN A 158 -12.53 -14.92 -4.60
N LEU A 159 -11.58 -15.29 -3.74
CA LEU A 159 -10.56 -14.37 -3.23
C LEU A 159 -9.60 -13.94 -4.36
N GLN A 160 -9.14 -14.91 -5.16
CA GLN A 160 -8.28 -14.68 -6.32
C GLN A 160 -8.93 -13.71 -7.34
N ARG A 161 -10.20 -13.92 -7.71
CA ARG A 161 -10.93 -13.01 -8.62
C ARG A 161 -11.11 -11.61 -8.05
N ARG A 162 -11.35 -11.45 -6.73
CA ARG A 162 -11.42 -10.12 -6.09
C ARG A 162 -10.08 -9.39 -6.17
N ILE A 163 -8.97 -10.06 -5.88
CA ILE A 163 -7.61 -9.46 -5.91
C ILE A 163 -7.24 -9.02 -7.34
N VAL A 164 -7.33 -9.92 -8.32
CA VAL A 164 -7.01 -9.64 -9.73
C VAL A 164 -7.97 -8.59 -10.33
N GLY A 165 -9.25 -8.65 -9.97
CA GLY A 165 -10.28 -7.69 -10.39
C GLY A 165 -10.02 -6.28 -9.87
N ASN A 166 -9.68 -6.14 -8.58
CA ASN A 166 -9.36 -4.84 -7.99
C ASN A 166 -8.07 -4.24 -8.58
N ALA A 167 -7.03 -5.04 -8.80
CA ALA A 167 -5.79 -4.58 -9.45
C ALA A 167 -6.03 -4.14 -10.90
N THR A 168 -6.82 -4.89 -11.69
CA THR A 168 -7.18 -4.49 -13.07
C THR A 168 -8.08 -3.25 -13.13
N ALA A 169 -9.02 -3.10 -12.20
CA ALA A 169 -9.87 -1.91 -12.10
C ALA A 169 -9.05 -0.66 -11.73
N ARG A 170 -8.11 -0.76 -10.78
CA ARG A 170 -7.16 0.30 -10.41
C ARG A 170 -6.28 0.69 -11.60
N ALA A 171 -5.67 -0.28 -12.28
CA ALA A 171 -4.85 -0.04 -13.46
C ALA A 171 -5.63 0.69 -14.57
N ARG A 172 -6.85 0.23 -14.90
CA ARG A 172 -7.73 0.88 -15.89
C ARG A 172 -8.03 2.34 -15.55
N ARG A 173 -8.31 2.66 -14.28
CA ARG A 173 -8.55 4.05 -13.83
C ARG A 173 -7.31 4.92 -14.01
N HIS A 174 -6.13 4.45 -13.61
CA HIS A 174 -4.90 5.22 -13.79
C HIS A 174 -4.50 5.37 -15.27
N ILE A 175 -4.77 4.37 -16.11
CA ILE A 175 -4.56 4.46 -17.57
C ILE A 175 -5.45 5.56 -18.17
N GLY A 176 -6.74 5.62 -17.79
CA GLY A 176 -7.64 6.69 -18.24
C GLY A 176 -7.15 8.09 -17.84
N ILE A 177 -6.70 8.26 -16.58
CA ILE A 177 -6.13 9.52 -16.08
C ILE A 177 -4.83 9.87 -16.83
N ALA A 178 -3.97 8.88 -17.11
CA ALA A 178 -2.74 9.09 -17.85
C ALA A 178 -2.98 9.52 -19.32
N TRP A 179 -4.01 8.98 -19.98
CA TRP A 179 -4.42 9.44 -21.32
C TRP A 179 -4.96 10.88 -21.30
N LEU A 180 -5.75 11.25 -20.29
CA LEU A 180 -6.19 12.65 -20.13
C LEU A 180 -5.00 13.60 -19.95
N GLY A 181 -4.01 13.23 -19.13
CA GLY A 181 -2.76 13.98 -18.95
C GLY A 181 -1.88 14.03 -20.21
N ALA A 182 -1.85 12.95 -21.00
CA ALA A 182 -1.12 12.94 -22.28
C ALA A 182 -1.78 13.87 -23.31
N VAL A 183 -3.13 13.91 -23.36
CA VAL A 183 -3.89 14.80 -24.25
C VAL A 183 -3.68 16.27 -23.88
N THR A 184 -3.72 16.64 -22.60
CA THR A 184 -3.46 18.03 -22.18
C THR A 184 -2.00 18.45 -22.45
N LEU A 185 -1.04 17.56 -22.24
CA LEU A 185 0.38 17.79 -22.56
C LEU A 185 0.62 17.99 -24.06
N GLY A 186 0.00 17.15 -24.91
CA GLY A 186 0.11 17.29 -26.37
C GLY A 186 -0.58 18.54 -26.91
N LEU A 187 -1.72 18.93 -26.34
CA LEU A 187 -2.41 20.18 -26.66
C LEU A 187 -1.58 21.41 -26.26
N ALA A 188 -1.04 21.43 -25.04
CA ALA A 188 -0.16 22.50 -24.58
C ALA A 188 1.11 22.61 -25.45
N SER A 189 1.69 21.46 -25.83
CA SER A 189 2.84 21.40 -26.73
C SER A 189 2.51 21.96 -28.11
N ALA A 190 1.35 21.61 -28.70
CA ALA A 190 0.89 22.13 -29.99
C ALA A 190 0.62 23.66 -29.98
N LEU A 191 0.29 24.23 -28.82
CA LEU A 191 0.10 25.68 -28.64
C LEU A 191 1.43 26.45 -28.46
N VAL A 192 2.43 25.84 -27.82
CA VAL A 192 3.73 26.49 -27.55
C VAL A 192 4.72 26.37 -28.71
N PHE A 193 4.78 25.22 -29.39
CA PHE A 193 5.74 24.97 -30.49
C PHE A 193 5.75 26.04 -31.61
N PRO A 194 4.59 26.59 -32.06
CA PRO A 194 4.56 27.63 -33.08
C PRO A 194 5.33 28.91 -32.71
N GLY A 195 5.40 29.26 -31.43
CA GLY A 195 6.14 30.44 -30.95
C GLY A 195 7.65 30.23 -30.85
N VAL A 196 8.10 28.97 -30.74
CA VAL A 196 9.53 28.62 -30.58
C VAL A 196 10.18 28.33 -31.94
N LEU A 197 9.47 27.70 -32.87
CA LEU A 197 9.98 27.39 -34.22
C LEU A 197 9.88 28.55 -35.21
N ASN A 198 9.14 29.62 -34.89
CA ASN A 198 8.99 30.77 -35.78
C ASN A 198 9.07 32.11 -35.02
N PRO A 199 10.23 32.44 -34.43
CA PRO A 199 10.49 33.80 -33.95
C PRO A 199 10.46 34.74 -35.16
N ARG A 200 9.36 35.48 -35.33
CA ARG A 200 9.20 36.43 -36.43
C ARG A 200 10.31 37.48 -36.39
N THR A 201 11.20 37.43 -37.36
CA THR A 201 12.16 38.50 -37.65
C THR A 201 11.43 39.70 -38.26
N GLY A 202 11.71 40.89 -37.76
CA GLY A 202 11.03 42.14 -38.12
C GLY A 202 10.29 42.79 -36.93
N ALA A 203 10.68 43.97 -36.44
CA ALA A 203 11.78 44.82 -36.90
C ALA A 203 12.37 45.74 -35.81
N ALA A 204 13.64 46.08 -36.02
CA ALA A 204 14.38 47.22 -35.48
C ALA A 204 15.53 47.50 -36.49
N PRO A 205 16.17 48.69 -36.55
CA PRO A 205 16.08 49.89 -35.69
C PRO A 205 15.38 51.05 -36.45
N GLN A 206 15.41 52.37 -36.17
CA GLN A 206 16.21 53.35 -35.40
C GLN A 206 15.28 54.52 -34.96
N ALA A 207 15.59 55.52 -34.13
CA ALA A 207 16.53 55.73 -33.00
C ALA A 207 16.21 57.11 -32.34
N GLY A 208 16.87 57.48 -31.22
CA GLY A 208 16.71 58.76 -30.51
C GLY A 208 15.80 58.68 -29.28
N THR A 209 16.06 59.36 -28.15
CA THR A 209 17.16 60.29 -27.81
C THR A 209 17.53 60.21 -26.33
N THR A 210 18.81 60.05 -26.02
CA THR A 210 19.44 60.15 -24.68
C THR A 210 19.75 61.63 -24.32
N PRO A 211 19.99 62.04 -23.05
CA PRO A 211 20.82 61.35 -22.06
C PRO A 211 20.28 61.26 -20.62
N ALA A 212 21.06 60.59 -19.75
CA ALA A 212 20.71 60.28 -18.36
C ALA A 212 21.14 61.38 -17.35
N ARG A 213 20.61 61.30 -16.12
CA ARG A 213 21.21 61.97 -14.95
C ARG A 213 21.11 61.14 -13.65
N VAL A 214 22.25 60.57 -13.26
CA VAL A 214 22.86 60.52 -11.91
C VAL A 214 21.95 60.18 -10.68
N ALA A 215 22.30 59.07 -10.02
CA ALA A 215 21.85 58.61 -8.69
C ALA A 215 22.53 59.42 -7.53
N PRO A 216 22.39 59.13 -6.20
CA PRO A 216 21.76 57.97 -5.53
C PRO A 216 20.96 58.29 -4.23
N ALA A 217 20.35 57.26 -3.61
CA ALA A 217 20.31 56.99 -2.14
C ALA A 217 19.32 55.85 -1.78
N SER A 218 19.49 55.25 -0.59
CA SER A 218 18.79 54.04 -0.07
C SER A 218 18.00 54.37 1.23
N PRO A 219 17.51 53.40 2.02
CA PRO A 219 16.50 52.34 1.76
C PRO A 219 15.35 52.29 2.80
N ARG A 220 14.25 51.54 2.56
CA ARG A 220 13.39 51.06 3.68
C ARG A 220 12.60 49.75 3.44
N VAL A 221 13.20 48.65 3.93
CA VAL A 221 12.63 47.57 4.80
C VAL A 221 11.13 47.21 4.76
N ALA A 222 10.90 45.89 4.55
CA ALA A 222 9.77 45.03 4.97
C ALA A 222 8.40 45.07 4.25
N GLY A 223 7.86 43.87 3.99
CA GLY A 223 6.54 43.63 3.39
C GLY A 223 6.31 42.13 3.10
N LYS A 224 5.90 41.36 4.12
CA LYS A 224 5.72 39.89 4.05
C LYS A 224 4.46 39.52 3.23
N GLY A 225 4.58 38.60 2.27
CA GLY A 225 3.47 38.23 1.36
C GLY A 225 2.83 36.86 1.62
N ALA A 226 1.63 36.65 1.07
CA ALA A 226 0.95 35.36 0.87
C ALA A 226 -0.17 35.52 -0.18
N PRO A 227 -0.37 34.58 -1.12
CA PRO A 227 -1.49 34.62 -2.08
C PRO A 227 -2.50 33.46 -1.96
N ALA A 228 -3.69 33.69 -2.53
CA ALA A 228 -4.69 32.73 -3.01
C ALA A 228 -5.47 31.85 -2.00
N GLU A 229 -6.78 32.12 -1.95
CA GLU A 229 -7.83 31.19 -1.54
C GLU A 229 -8.83 31.05 -2.71
N ALA A 230 -9.41 29.86 -2.92
CA ALA A 230 -10.44 29.61 -3.93
C ALA A 230 -11.40 28.49 -3.48
N PRO A 231 -12.73 28.68 -3.50
CA PRO A 231 -13.70 27.75 -2.93
C PRO A 231 -14.19 26.65 -3.90
N VAL A 232 -14.93 25.68 -3.35
CA VAL A 232 -15.45 24.47 -4.02
C VAL A 232 -16.91 24.64 -4.46
N GLY A 233 -17.31 24.00 -5.57
CA GLY A 233 -18.70 23.79 -6.00
C GLY A 233 -19.07 22.30 -6.08
N THR A 234 -20.35 21.97 -5.95
CA THR A 234 -20.83 20.62 -5.55
C THR A 234 -21.98 20.08 -6.44
N ALA A 235 -22.40 18.83 -6.20
CA ALA A 235 -23.63 18.13 -6.66
C ALA A 235 -23.55 17.37 -8.00
N ALA A 236 -24.33 16.31 -8.24
CA ALA A 236 -25.00 15.32 -7.37
C ALA A 236 -25.51 14.11 -8.21
N ALA A 237 -25.83 12.97 -7.59
CA ALA A 237 -26.58 11.86 -8.20
C ALA A 237 -27.30 11.03 -7.12
N ALA A 238 -28.42 10.36 -7.45
CA ALA A 238 -29.29 9.69 -6.47
C ALA A 238 -30.00 8.42 -7.02
N ALA A 239 -30.65 7.70 -6.10
CA ALA A 239 -31.66 6.64 -6.28
C ALA A 239 -31.24 5.25 -6.80
N ALA A 240 -31.44 4.24 -5.94
CA ALA A 240 -32.21 3.01 -6.24
C ALA A 240 -32.44 2.18 -4.94
N ALA A 241 -33.59 1.51 -4.80
CA ALA A 241 -33.86 0.55 -3.72
C ALA A 241 -34.91 -0.50 -4.15
N PRO A 242 -34.66 -1.79 -3.87
CA PRO A 242 -35.65 -2.71 -3.26
C PRO A 242 -35.00 -3.66 -2.23
N ALA A 243 -35.70 -4.37 -1.32
CA ALA A 243 -37.08 -4.30 -0.79
C ALA A 243 -37.13 -5.04 0.58
N THR A 244 -38.26 -5.03 1.28
CA THR A 244 -38.40 -5.52 2.67
C THR A 244 -38.83 -6.99 2.81
N ALA A 245 -38.25 -7.71 3.78
CA ALA A 245 -38.81 -8.93 4.38
C ALA A 245 -38.57 -8.91 5.90
N ALA A 246 -39.42 -9.58 6.69
CA ALA A 246 -39.42 -9.53 8.16
C ALA A 246 -39.65 -10.93 8.78
N PRO A 247 -39.55 -11.12 10.12
CA PRO A 247 -38.25 -11.19 10.77
C PRO A 247 -38.06 -12.47 11.61
N ALA A 248 -36.80 -12.87 11.79
CA ALA A 248 -36.35 -13.80 12.83
C ALA A 248 -35.52 -13.01 13.86
N PRO A 249 -35.37 -13.46 15.13
CA PRO A 249 -34.66 -12.72 16.17
C PRO A 249 -33.16 -12.63 15.85
N ALA A 250 -32.75 -11.52 15.26
CA ALA A 250 -31.37 -11.30 14.85
C ALA A 250 -30.49 -10.92 16.05
N THR A 251 -29.46 -11.73 16.31
CA THR A 251 -28.22 -11.18 16.85
C THR A 251 -27.70 -10.13 15.85
N VAL A 252 -27.27 -8.97 16.36
CA VAL A 252 -26.85 -7.85 15.49
C VAL A 252 -25.47 -8.14 14.90
N VAL A 253 -25.45 -8.87 13.80
CA VAL A 253 -24.25 -9.12 12.98
C VAL A 253 -23.94 -7.84 12.19
N VAL A 254 -23.22 -6.91 12.82
CA VAL A 254 -22.73 -5.69 12.17
C VAL A 254 -21.91 -6.08 10.94
N THR A 255 -22.32 -5.60 9.77
CA THR A 255 -21.67 -5.93 8.50
C THR A 255 -20.39 -5.10 8.29
N GLU A 256 -19.48 -5.58 7.44
CA GLU A 256 -18.24 -4.86 7.10
C GLU A 256 -18.52 -3.44 6.53
N ALA A 257 -19.66 -3.26 5.87
CA ALA A 257 -20.11 -1.97 5.36
C ALA A 257 -20.60 -1.00 6.46
N GLU A 258 -21.24 -1.53 7.50
CA GLU A 258 -21.64 -0.75 8.68
C GLU A 258 -20.41 -0.38 9.53
N THR A 259 -19.48 -1.31 9.75
CA THR A 259 -18.20 -1.00 10.42
C THR A 259 -17.39 0.06 9.69
N GLU A 260 -17.38 0.08 8.35
CA GLU A 260 -16.75 1.16 7.59
C GLU A 260 -17.49 2.51 7.76
N ARG A 261 -18.83 2.47 7.86
CA ARG A 261 -19.64 3.64 8.20
C ARG A 261 -19.30 4.18 9.59
N HIS A 262 -19.20 3.29 10.59
CA HIS A 262 -18.82 3.61 11.96
C HIS A 262 -17.41 4.23 12.04
N ARG A 263 -16.42 3.66 11.33
CA ARG A 263 -15.08 4.26 11.18
C ARG A 263 -15.17 5.69 10.65
N GLY A 264 -15.93 5.91 9.58
CA GLY A 264 -16.15 7.24 9.00
C GLY A 264 -16.86 8.21 9.94
N GLU A 265 -17.79 7.75 10.76
CA GLU A 265 -18.48 8.56 11.77
C GLU A 265 -17.56 8.96 12.92
N ILE A 266 -16.72 8.05 13.43
CA ILE A 266 -15.72 8.36 14.46
C ILE A 266 -14.73 9.44 13.97
N SER A 267 -14.18 9.32 12.75
CA SER A 267 -13.29 10.36 12.22
C SER A 267 -13.98 11.74 12.10
N ARG A 268 -15.27 11.79 11.76
CA ARG A 268 -16.04 13.04 11.74
C ARG A 268 -16.28 13.61 13.14
N LYS A 269 -16.70 12.77 14.10
CA LYS A 269 -16.93 13.17 15.50
C LYS A 269 -15.64 13.68 16.16
N LEU A 270 -14.51 13.01 15.94
CA LEU A 270 -13.21 13.41 16.48
C LEU A 270 -12.70 14.74 15.89
N ALA A 271 -12.91 14.98 14.59
CA ALA A 271 -12.60 16.28 13.97
C ALA A 271 -13.48 17.44 14.48
N GLN A 272 -14.54 17.15 15.25
CA GLN A 272 -15.42 18.12 15.90
C GLN A 272 -15.23 18.15 17.44
N THR A 273 -14.30 17.37 17.99
CA THR A 273 -14.11 17.24 19.44
C THR A 273 -13.02 18.20 19.93
N PRO A 274 -13.33 19.17 20.82
CA PRO A 274 -12.32 20.06 21.40
C PRO A 274 -11.19 19.28 22.08
N GLY A 275 -9.95 19.73 21.90
CA GLY A 275 -8.75 19.03 22.40
C GLY A 275 -8.20 17.94 21.46
N ILE A 276 -8.96 17.55 20.43
CA ILE A 276 -8.49 16.68 19.34
C ILE A 276 -8.24 17.53 18.09
N THR A 277 -7.03 17.44 17.54
CA THR A 277 -6.63 18.13 16.31
C THR A 277 -6.97 17.31 15.07
N ARG A 278 -6.89 15.97 15.17
CA ARG A 278 -7.16 15.04 14.06
C ARG A 278 -7.45 13.62 14.57
N GLY A 279 -8.34 12.90 13.89
CA GLY A 279 -8.54 11.46 14.10
C GLY A 279 -8.65 10.71 12.77
N VAL A 280 -7.59 9.99 12.37
CA VAL A 280 -7.50 9.32 11.05
C VAL A 280 -7.16 7.83 11.21
N TRP A 281 -7.94 6.99 10.55
CA TRP A 281 -7.65 5.55 10.44
C TRP A 281 -6.44 5.30 9.54
N ILE A 282 -5.38 4.73 10.12
CA ILE A 282 -4.19 4.26 9.37
C ILE A 282 -4.32 2.78 8.99
N SER A 283 -5.23 2.05 9.62
CA SER A 283 -5.65 0.70 9.25
C SER A 283 -7.12 0.48 9.65
N ARG A 284 -7.71 -0.66 9.26
CA ARG A 284 -9.08 -1.07 9.65
C ARG A 284 -9.28 -1.18 11.17
N SER A 285 -8.22 -1.38 11.94
CA SER A 285 -8.23 -1.56 13.40
C SER A 285 -7.24 -0.62 14.10
N THR A 286 -6.82 0.46 13.44
CA THR A 286 -5.80 1.39 13.98
C THR A 286 -6.14 2.84 13.66
N LEU A 287 -6.40 3.61 14.71
CA LEU A 287 -6.77 5.02 14.68
C LEU A 287 -5.58 5.85 15.19
N SER A 288 -5.09 6.78 14.36
CA SER A 288 -4.07 7.75 14.76
C SER A 288 -4.75 9.08 15.14
N VAL A 289 -4.33 9.63 16.27
CA VAL A 289 -4.92 10.81 16.90
C VAL A 289 -3.85 11.86 17.14
N ASP A 290 -4.00 13.02 16.50
CA ASP A 290 -3.24 14.23 16.82
C ASP A 290 -4.07 15.01 17.85
N HIS A 291 -3.48 15.38 19.00
CA HIS A 291 -4.21 16.08 20.08
C HIS A 291 -3.54 17.39 20.50
N SER A 292 -4.32 18.24 21.18
CA SER A 292 -3.89 19.53 21.75
C SER A 292 -4.20 19.64 23.25
N ALA A 293 -5.18 18.89 23.76
CA ALA A 293 -5.40 18.69 25.20
C ALA A 293 -4.37 17.71 25.82
N ALA A 294 -4.45 17.44 27.12
CA ALA A 294 -3.59 16.44 27.75
C ALA A 294 -3.86 15.02 27.20
N GLU A 295 -2.83 14.16 27.11
CA GLU A 295 -2.95 12.82 26.52
C GLU A 295 -4.09 11.99 27.16
N GLN A 296 -4.23 12.09 28.50
CA GLN A 296 -5.24 11.36 29.27
C GLN A 296 -6.68 11.81 28.94
N GLU A 297 -6.89 13.12 28.77
CA GLU A 297 -8.18 13.73 28.43
C GLU A 297 -8.57 13.41 26.99
N ALA A 298 -7.60 13.58 26.07
CA ALA A 298 -7.76 13.24 24.67
C ALA A 298 -8.08 11.75 24.47
N LEU A 299 -7.41 10.86 25.21
CA LEU A 299 -7.69 9.43 25.19
C LEU A 299 -9.09 9.11 25.72
N ALA A 300 -9.52 9.73 26.83
CA ALA A 300 -10.87 9.53 27.37
C ALA A 300 -11.97 9.97 26.37
N LEU A 301 -11.77 11.10 25.69
CA LEU A 301 -12.66 11.58 24.63
C LEU A 301 -12.71 10.61 23.44
N VAL A 302 -11.56 10.09 23.00
CA VAL A 302 -11.47 9.10 21.92
C VAL A 302 -12.16 7.79 22.30
N CYS A 303 -11.93 7.29 23.51
CA CYS A 303 -12.53 6.04 23.99
C CYS A 303 -14.05 6.14 24.15
N LYS A 304 -14.58 7.27 24.62
CA LYS A 304 -16.02 7.53 24.64
C LYS A 304 -16.69 7.43 23.26
N GLN A 305 -15.98 7.81 22.19
CA GLN A 305 -16.49 7.63 20.82
C GLN A 305 -16.39 6.18 20.35
N LEU A 306 -15.26 5.50 20.59
CA LEU A 306 -15.06 4.09 20.21
C LEU A 306 -16.02 3.13 20.93
N GLN A 307 -16.27 3.34 22.22
CA GLN A 307 -17.19 2.53 23.03
C GLN A 307 -18.65 2.60 22.54
N SER A 308 -19.04 3.64 21.78
CA SER A 308 -20.38 3.74 21.18
C SER A 308 -20.62 2.81 19.98
N TYR A 309 -19.60 2.07 19.52
CA TYR A 309 -19.68 1.12 18.41
C TYR A 309 -19.02 -0.22 18.82
N PRO A 310 -19.80 -1.27 19.17
CA PRO A 310 -19.26 -2.54 19.69
C PRO A 310 -18.24 -3.22 18.78
N ASP A 311 -18.40 -3.08 17.46
CA ASP A 311 -17.52 -3.60 16.41
C ASP A 311 -16.15 -2.89 16.34
N LEU A 312 -15.97 -1.76 17.01
CA LEU A 312 -14.72 -0.98 17.04
C LEU A 312 -13.99 -1.01 18.39
N GLN A 313 -14.49 -1.72 19.40
CA GLN A 313 -13.89 -1.78 20.74
C GLN A 313 -12.43 -2.27 20.74
N LEU A 314 -12.06 -3.18 19.84
CA LEU A 314 -10.69 -3.71 19.72
C LEU A 314 -9.74 -2.80 18.92
N THR A 315 -10.12 -1.56 18.63
CA THR A 315 -9.28 -0.57 17.93
C THR A 315 -8.04 -0.22 18.75
N ARG A 316 -6.86 -0.31 18.13
CA ARG A 316 -5.63 0.25 18.68
C ARG A 316 -5.56 1.75 18.38
N VAL A 317 -5.32 2.56 19.40
CA VAL A 317 -5.17 4.01 19.28
C VAL A 317 -3.68 4.38 19.30
N GLN A 318 -3.26 5.22 18.35
CA GLN A 318 -1.93 5.82 18.31
C GLN A 318 -2.06 7.29 18.69
N MET A 319 -1.62 7.65 19.90
CA MET A 319 -1.55 9.03 20.37
C MET A 319 -0.26 9.66 19.87
N ASN A 320 -0.37 10.65 18.97
CA ASN A 320 0.75 11.45 18.50
C ASN A 320 0.98 12.64 19.46
N PRO A 321 2.23 13.03 19.74
CA PRO A 321 2.52 14.17 20.62
C PRO A 321 1.90 15.47 20.08
N PRO A 322 1.54 16.44 20.94
CA PRO A 322 1.11 17.77 20.51
C PRO A 322 2.15 18.45 19.60
N GLN A 323 1.68 19.23 18.63
CA GLN A 323 2.55 19.86 17.62
C GLN A 323 3.63 20.73 18.29
N GLY A 324 4.90 20.51 17.90
CA GLY A 324 6.06 21.17 18.52
C GLY A 324 6.67 20.43 19.72
N SER A 325 6.03 19.37 20.23
CA SER A 325 6.59 18.52 21.28
C SER A 325 7.46 17.39 20.70
N ALA A 326 8.62 17.14 21.32
CA ALA A 326 9.49 16.01 21.03
C ALA A 326 9.11 14.71 21.79
N GLY A 327 7.89 14.64 22.34
CA GLY A 327 7.41 13.47 23.07
C GLY A 327 7.28 12.23 22.18
N PRO A 328 7.46 11.01 22.73
CA PRO A 328 7.30 9.78 21.97
C PRO A 328 5.83 9.53 21.61
N VAL A 329 5.57 9.01 20.41
CA VAL A 329 4.27 8.45 20.02
C VAL A 329 3.91 7.30 20.97
N ARG A 330 2.68 7.30 21.51
CA ARG A 330 2.22 6.27 22.45
C ARG A 330 1.09 5.43 21.88
N TRP A 331 1.19 4.12 22.11
CA TRP A 331 0.14 3.17 21.77
C TRP A 331 -0.78 2.95 22.96
N ARG A 332 -2.08 3.02 22.71
CA ARG A 332 -3.15 2.88 23.71
C ARG A 332 -4.22 1.92 23.17
N GLN A 333 -4.99 1.34 24.09
CA GLN A 333 -6.26 0.69 23.80
C GLN A 333 -7.29 1.26 24.77
N CYS A 334 -8.56 1.26 24.35
CA CYS A 334 -9.65 1.64 25.23
C CYS A 334 -10.04 0.41 26.03
N GLU A 335 -9.77 0.43 27.33
CA GLU A 335 -10.18 -0.64 28.23
C GLU A 335 -11.72 -0.67 28.31
N GLY A 336 -12.26 -1.89 28.30
CA GLY A 336 -13.69 -2.12 28.50
C GLY A 336 -14.01 -2.06 29.99
N PHE A 337 -14.90 -1.14 30.36
CA PHE A 337 -15.53 -1.04 31.67
C PHE A 337 -16.98 -1.54 31.58
#